data_AF-A0A3B9C267-F1
#
_entry.id   AF-A0A3B9C267-F1
#
_cell.length_a   1.000
_cell.length_b   1.000
_cell.length_c   1.000
_cell.angle_alpha   90.00
_cell.angle_beta   90.00
_cell.angle_gamma   90.00
#
_symmetry.space_group_name_H-M   'P 1'
#
loop_
_entity.id
_entity.type
_entity.pdbx_description
1 polymer ?
#
loop_
_entity_poly.entity_id
_entity_poly.type
_entity_poly.pdbx_seq_one_letter_code
_entity_poly.pdbx_strand_id
1 'polypeptide(L)'
;MEDTSFRSKNLLVLRVFALGNESASLYDRLKNYWQFKGPIRLIAGHDLNYSTLDIDDLIEWQLNGLKYRFNTSATRLQENLKKMDLLPDKDGSYRTSEMYCTNVTWKMVLKALLKDTDVVFMDLRRFSKTNQGCAHEIIALIHEVDLSKICFVVDQRTDLKLFENVAREAWSNNLPLESPNRLNKNTPISYFRYDGAKDSDALWHHLENISRDTTASNSR
;
A
#
# COMPACT_ATOMS: atom_id res chain seq x y z
N MET A 1 19.50 -26.12 -16.51
CA MET A 1 18.15 -26.07 -15.91
C MET A 1 18.17 -24.81 -15.08
N GLU A 2 17.67 -23.73 -15.67
CA GLU A 2 17.69 -22.39 -15.05
C GLU A 2 16.69 -22.43 -13.90
N ASP A 3 17.21 -22.37 -12.68
CA ASP A 3 16.40 -22.28 -11.46
C ASP A 3 15.72 -20.92 -11.46
N THR A 4 14.56 -20.82 -12.10
CA THR A 4 13.64 -19.71 -11.92
C THR A 4 13.00 -19.86 -10.54
N SER A 5 13.81 -19.66 -9.49
CA SER A 5 13.34 -19.48 -8.14
C SER A 5 12.35 -18.33 -8.16
N PHE A 6 11.06 -18.64 -8.03
CA PHE A 6 9.99 -17.65 -7.96
C PHE A 6 10.22 -16.82 -6.69
N ARG A 7 10.87 -15.67 -6.83
CA ARG A 7 11.05 -14.72 -5.73
C ARG A 7 9.69 -14.14 -5.36
N SER A 8 9.30 -14.29 -4.10
CA SER A 8 8.10 -13.67 -3.55
C SER A 8 8.07 -12.17 -3.81
N LYS A 9 6.89 -11.65 -4.17
CA LYS A 9 6.71 -10.23 -4.45
C LYS A 9 6.04 -9.53 -3.28
N ASN A 10 6.75 -8.61 -2.66
CA ASN A 10 6.29 -7.90 -1.48
C ASN A 10 5.33 -6.78 -1.89
N LEU A 11 4.06 -6.93 -1.52
CA LEU A 11 3.02 -5.95 -1.77
C LEU A 11 2.84 -5.04 -0.55
N LEU A 12 2.84 -3.73 -0.77
CA LEU A 12 2.42 -2.75 0.22
C LEU A 12 1.03 -2.22 -0.14
N VAL A 13 0.08 -2.33 0.78
CA VAL A 13 -1.30 -1.87 0.60
C VAL A 13 -1.53 -0.62 1.44
N LEU A 14 -2.05 0.41 0.78
CA LEU A 14 -2.53 1.65 1.37
C LEU A 14 -4.03 1.78 1.07
N ARG A 15 -4.84 1.95 2.11
CA ARG A 15 -6.30 2.03 1.99
C ARG A 15 -6.86 3.19 2.81
N VAL A 16 -7.88 3.83 2.28
CA VAL A 16 -8.68 4.82 3.02
C VAL A 16 -9.86 4.11 3.67
N PHE A 17 -9.87 4.06 5.01
CA PHE A 17 -10.90 3.34 5.77
C PHE A 17 -12.30 3.98 5.70
N ALA A 18 -12.42 5.22 5.23
CA ALA A 18 -13.68 5.93 5.02
C ALA A 18 -14.67 5.23 4.06
N LEU A 19 -14.19 4.23 3.30
CA LEU A 19 -14.97 3.41 2.35
C LEU A 19 -15.72 2.23 2.99
N GLY A 20 -15.46 1.89 4.25
CA GLY A 20 -16.11 0.78 4.95
C GLY A 20 -16.06 -0.55 4.18
N ASN A 21 -17.22 -1.19 4.04
CA ASN A 21 -17.38 -2.52 3.42
C ASN A 21 -16.88 -2.61 1.97
N GLU A 22 -16.93 -1.52 1.20
CA GLU A 22 -16.44 -1.54 -0.19
C GLU A 22 -14.92 -1.63 -0.27
N SER A 23 -14.21 -1.02 0.68
CA SER A 23 -12.74 -1.17 0.82
C SER A 23 -12.39 -2.55 1.32
N ALA A 24 -13.11 -3.05 2.33
CA ALA A 24 -12.95 -4.43 2.82
C ALA A 24 -13.12 -5.45 1.68
N SER A 25 -14.19 -5.34 0.89
CA SER A 25 -14.47 -6.30 -0.19
C SER A 25 -13.41 -6.32 -1.30
N LEU A 26 -12.83 -5.18 -1.69
CA LEU A 26 -11.71 -5.16 -2.63
C LEU A 26 -10.44 -5.73 -2.00
N TYR A 27 -10.16 -5.36 -0.75
CA TYR A 27 -9.02 -5.86 -0.02
C TYR A 27 -9.05 -7.38 0.17
N ASP A 28 -10.21 -7.97 0.50
CA ASP A 28 -10.36 -9.42 0.65
C ASP A 28 -10.07 -10.15 -0.67
N ARG A 29 -10.55 -9.62 -1.79
CA ARG A 29 -10.25 -10.18 -3.12
C ARG A 29 -8.77 -10.06 -3.46
N LEU A 30 -8.15 -8.92 -3.16
CA LEU A 30 -6.70 -8.71 -3.34
C LEU A 30 -5.90 -9.68 -2.47
N LYS A 31 -6.27 -9.85 -1.20
CA LYS A 31 -5.65 -10.78 -0.26
C LYS A 31 -5.71 -12.21 -0.80
N ASN A 32 -6.91 -12.66 -1.19
CA ASN A 32 -7.11 -14.02 -1.71
C ASN A 32 -6.27 -14.32 -2.96
N TYR A 33 -6.06 -13.30 -3.80
CA TYR A 33 -5.25 -13.42 -5.01
C TYR A 33 -3.74 -13.36 -4.74
N TRP A 34 -3.30 -12.41 -3.90
CA TRP A 34 -1.88 -12.12 -3.69
C TRP A 34 -1.22 -13.04 -2.66
N GLN A 35 -1.99 -13.66 -1.76
CA GLN A 35 -1.44 -14.53 -0.71
C GLN A 35 -0.59 -15.70 -1.23
N PHE A 36 -0.67 -16.08 -2.50
CA PHE A 36 0.21 -17.12 -3.08
C PHE A 36 1.38 -16.56 -3.91
N LYS A 37 1.53 -15.24 -3.98
CA LYS A 37 2.57 -14.54 -4.76
C LYS A 37 3.63 -13.92 -3.87
N GLY A 38 3.27 -13.53 -2.67
CA GLY A 38 4.19 -12.96 -1.69
C GLY A 38 3.48 -12.28 -0.53
N PRO A 39 4.26 -11.77 0.43
CA PRO A 39 3.71 -11.15 1.62
C PRO A 39 2.99 -9.85 1.31
N ILE A 40 1.89 -9.64 2.03
CA ILE A 40 1.08 -8.42 1.99
C ILE A 40 1.38 -7.64 3.25
N ARG A 41 1.79 -6.38 3.10
CA ARG A 41 2.00 -5.46 4.21
C ARG A 41 1.00 -4.34 4.13
N LEU A 42 0.41 -3.99 5.26
CA LEU A 42 -0.60 -2.94 5.34
C LEU A 42 -0.16 -1.89 6.34
N ILE A 43 -0.34 -0.62 5.99
CA ILE A 43 -0.21 0.47 6.99
C ILE A 43 -1.58 0.75 7.55
N ALA A 44 -1.72 0.54 8.87
CA ALA A 44 -2.95 0.76 9.60
C ALA A 44 -2.83 2.01 10.49
N GLY A 45 -3.81 2.90 10.43
CA GLY A 45 -3.86 4.12 11.25
C GLY A 45 -4.86 4.03 12.39
N HIS A 46 -4.84 5.00 13.31
CA HIS A 46 -5.89 5.20 14.32
C HIS A 46 -7.27 5.49 13.69
N ASP A 47 -7.33 5.79 12.39
CA ASP A 47 -8.57 5.96 11.63
C ASP A 47 -9.26 4.63 11.25
N LEU A 48 -8.82 3.51 11.85
CA LEU A 48 -9.57 2.27 11.92
C LEU A 48 -10.89 2.53 12.64
N ASN A 49 -11.94 2.75 11.84
CA ASN A 49 -13.30 2.76 12.35
C ASN A 49 -13.57 1.39 13.00
N TYR A 50 -13.97 1.37 14.27
CA TYR A 50 -14.12 0.17 15.11
C TYR A 50 -14.90 -0.97 14.45
N SER A 51 -15.75 -0.66 13.47
CA SER A 51 -16.53 -1.60 12.67
C SER A 51 -15.73 -2.42 11.65
N THR A 52 -14.42 -2.20 11.51
CA THR A 52 -13.56 -2.88 10.52
C THR A 52 -12.42 -3.70 11.14
N LEU A 53 -12.33 -3.73 12.47
CA LEU A 53 -11.40 -4.62 13.18
C LEU A 53 -11.91 -6.07 13.06
N ASP A 54 -11.00 -7.01 12.83
CA ASP A 54 -11.33 -8.43 13.01
C ASP A 54 -11.61 -8.69 14.50
N ILE A 55 -12.36 -9.74 14.81
CA ILE A 55 -12.75 -10.12 16.17
C ILE A 55 -11.50 -10.29 17.06
N ASP A 56 -10.40 -10.81 16.51
CA ASP A 56 -9.13 -10.97 17.23
C ASP A 56 -8.49 -9.62 17.61
N ASP A 57 -8.54 -8.62 16.72
CA ASP A 57 -8.02 -7.27 17.00
C ASP A 57 -8.91 -6.53 18.02
N LEU A 58 -10.22 -6.77 18.00
CA LEU A 58 -11.15 -6.22 18.98
C LEU A 58 -10.86 -6.77 20.39
N ILE A 59 -10.53 -8.06 20.50
CA ILE A 59 -10.17 -8.74 21.75
C ILE A 59 -8.81 -8.22 22.26
N GLU A 60 -7.81 -8.03 21.39
CA GLU A 60 -6.51 -7.49 21.78
C GLU A 60 -6.56 -6.00 22.19
N TRP A 61 -7.50 -5.22 21.64
CA TRP A 61 -7.70 -3.81 21.98
C TRP A 61 -8.19 -3.66 23.42
N GLN A 62 -9.19 -4.48 23.79
CA GLN A 62 -9.75 -4.54 25.14
C GLN A 62 -8.69 -4.99 26.17
N LEU A 63 -7.64 -5.70 25.72
CA LEU A 63 -6.56 -6.26 26.53
C LEU A 63 -5.23 -5.51 26.37
N ASN A 64 -5.20 -4.17 26.22
CA ASN A 64 -3.98 -3.33 26.24
C ASN A 64 -2.84 -3.69 25.23
N GLY A 65 -2.97 -4.75 24.42
CA GLY A 65 -1.91 -5.33 23.58
C GLY A 65 -1.64 -4.52 22.32
N LEU A 66 -2.68 -3.92 21.74
CA LEU A 66 -2.56 -3.11 20.52
C LEU A 66 -1.71 -1.87 20.69
N LYS A 67 -1.69 -1.22 21.88
CA LYS A 67 -0.80 -0.08 22.15
C LYS A 67 0.67 -0.40 21.86
N TYR A 68 1.06 -1.65 22.10
CA TYR A 68 2.42 -2.12 21.88
C TYR A 68 2.73 -2.41 20.40
N ARG A 69 1.70 -2.55 19.54
CA ARG A 69 1.89 -2.74 18.09
C ARG A 69 2.02 -1.41 17.34
N PHE A 70 1.64 -0.28 17.94
CA PHE A 70 1.86 1.04 17.35
C PHE A 70 3.36 1.37 17.27
N ASN A 71 3.78 1.75 16.07
CA ASN A 71 5.12 2.21 15.77
C ASN A 71 5.27 3.68 16.18
N THR A 72 5.41 3.95 17.49
CA THR A 72 5.49 5.30 18.07
C THR A 72 6.89 5.92 17.99
N SER A 73 7.91 5.13 17.68
CA SER A 73 9.31 5.57 17.56
C SER A 73 10.07 4.75 16.51
N ALA A 74 11.23 5.25 16.08
CA ALA A 74 12.10 4.54 15.15
C ALA A 74 12.57 3.19 15.70
N THR A 75 12.92 3.12 17.00
CA THR A 75 13.31 1.88 17.67
C THR A 75 12.18 0.86 17.63
N ARG A 76 10.95 1.27 17.94
CA ARG A 76 9.78 0.39 17.92
C ARG A 76 9.47 -0.12 16.52
N LEU A 77 9.61 0.74 15.52
CA LEU A 77 9.48 0.36 14.13
C LEU A 77 10.49 -0.72 13.74
N GLN A 78 11.76 -0.58 14.11
CA GLN A 78 12.77 -1.61 13.82
C GLN A 78 12.48 -2.94 14.52
N GLU A 79 11.98 -2.93 15.76
CA GLU A 79 11.56 -4.14 16.45
C GLU A 79 10.41 -4.84 15.72
N ASN A 80 9.39 -4.10 15.31
CA ASN A 80 8.22 -4.65 14.64
C ASN A 80 8.55 -5.14 13.21
N LEU A 81 9.43 -4.44 12.49
CA LEU A 81 9.91 -4.89 11.17
C LEU A 81 10.62 -6.24 11.26
N LYS A 82 11.42 -6.48 12.31
CA LYS A 82 12.11 -7.76 12.53
C LYS A 82 11.18 -8.91 12.89
N LYS A 83 10.02 -8.60 13.48
CA LYS A 83 8.98 -9.58 13.86
C LYS A 83 8.01 -9.87 12.72
N MET A 84 8.13 -9.16 11.61
CA MET A 84 7.24 -9.33 10.48
C MET A 84 7.43 -10.72 9.87
N ASP A 85 6.34 -11.47 9.79
CA ASP A 85 6.36 -12.77 9.14
C ASP A 85 6.21 -12.56 7.63
N LEU A 86 7.30 -12.83 6.92
CA LEU A 86 7.40 -12.71 5.47
C LEU A 86 7.55 -14.07 4.79
N LEU A 87 7.51 -15.17 5.56
CA LEU A 87 7.62 -16.52 5.05
C LEU A 87 6.23 -17.07 4.72
N PRO A 88 6.13 -17.97 3.73
CA PRO A 88 4.88 -18.66 3.48
C PRO A 88 4.58 -19.68 4.60
N ASP A 89 3.31 -19.85 4.90
CA ASP A 89 2.77 -20.96 5.68
C ASP A 89 2.99 -22.29 4.94
N LYS A 90 2.70 -23.42 5.61
CA LYS A 90 2.89 -24.77 5.05
C LYS A 90 2.08 -25.04 3.77
N ASP A 91 0.99 -24.31 3.57
CA ASP A 91 0.16 -24.38 2.37
C ASP A 91 0.65 -23.43 1.25
N GLY A 92 1.75 -22.72 1.47
CA GLY A 92 2.34 -21.77 0.54
C GLY A 92 1.73 -20.37 0.60
N SER A 93 0.74 -20.13 1.45
CA SER A 93 0.11 -18.81 1.59
C SER A 93 0.96 -17.87 2.46
N TYR A 94 1.00 -16.59 2.12
CA TYR A 94 1.64 -15.55 2.90
C TYR A 94 0.59 -14.79 3.71
N ARG A 95 0.90 -14.53 4.99
CA ARG A 95 0.03 -13.76 5.88
C ARG A 95 0.11 -12.26 5.59
N THR A 96 -0.98 -11.56 5.91
CA THR A 96 -0.94 -10.09 5.98
C THR A 96 -0.21 -9.67 7.24
N SER A 97 0.78 -8.79 7.08
CA SER A 97 1.44 -8.09 8.19
C SER A 97 0.95 -6.65 8.29
N GLU A 98 0.31 -6.31 9.41
CA GLU A 98 -0.19 -4.95 9.66
C GLU A 98 0.79 -4.13 10.49
N MET A 99 1.07 -2.91 10.02
CA MET A 99 1.95 -1.95 10.67
C MET A 99 1.12 -0.76 11.17
N TYR A 100 0.82 -0.79 12.47
CA TYR A 100 0.04 0.28 13.11
C TYR A 100 0.90 1.52 13.32
N CYS A 101 0.39 2.69 12.93
CA CYS A 101 1.07 3.97 13.10
C CYS A 101 0.11 5.07 13.54
N THR A 102 0.68 6.14 14.09
CA THR A 102 -0.06 7.38 14.36
C THR A 102 0.11 8.33 13.18
N ASN A 103 -0.68 9.40 13.14
CA ASN A 103 -0.55 10.47 12.13
C ASN A 103 0.86 11.08 12.10
N VAL A 104 1.57 11.05 13.23
CA VAL A 104 2.94 11.56 13.36
C VAL A 104 3.97 10.57 12.81
N THR A 105 3.76 9.27 12.99
CA THR A 105 4.76 8.24 12.64
C THR A 105 4.52 7.55 11.30
N TRP A 106 3.35 7.76 10.69
CA TRP A 106 2.95 7.18 9.41
C TRP A 106 4.04 7.27 8.32
N LYS A 107 4.60 8.47 8.07
CA LYS A 107 5.62 8.69 7.02
C LYS A 107 6.90 7.89 7.29
N MET A 108 7.28 7.77 8.55
CA MET A 108 8.45 6.99 8.96
C MET A 108 8.22 5.50 8.70
N VAL A 109 7.02 4.98 9.02
CA VAL A 109 6.63 3.59 8.73
C VAL A 109 6.61 3.34 7.23
N LEU A 110 5.97 4.23 6.46
CA LEU A 110 5.93 4.14 5.00
C LEU A 110 7.35 4.02 4.42
N LYS A 111 8.24 4.97 4.72
CA LYS A 111 9.62 4.95 4.22
C LYS A 111 10.36 3.67 4.56
N ALA A 112 10.12 3.10 5.75
CA ALA A 112 10.78 1.87 6.14
C ALA A 112 10.27 0.64 5.37
N LEU A 113 8.96 0.55 5.11
CA LEU A 113 8.36 -0.55 4.34
C LEU A 113 8.75 -0.48 2.86
N LEU A 114 8.82 0.72 2.29
CA LEU A 114 9.18 0.93 0.89
C LEU A 114 10.54 0.35 0.48
N LYS A 115 11.48 0.22 1.42
CA LYS A 115 12.82 -0.34 1.16
C LYS A 115 12.79 -1.75 0.58
N ASP A 116 11.77 -2.52 0.93
CA ASP A 116 11.63 -3.92 0.51
C ASP A 116 10.26 -4.15 -0.11
N THR A 117 9.77 -3.20 -0.91
CA THR A 117 8.48 -3.26 -1.63
C THR A 117 8.71 -3.40 -3.12
N ASP A 118 8.07 -4.40 -3.73
CA ASP A 118 8.08 -4.58 -5.18
C ASP A 118 6.96 -3.79 -5.87
N VAL A 119 5.80 -3.71 -5.21
CA VAL A 119 4.61 -3.00 -5.72
C VAL A 119 3.83 -2.37 -4.57
N VAL A 120 3.37 -1.14 -4.80
CA VAL A 120 2.47 -0.41 -3.90
C VAL A 120 1.08 -0.42 -4.53
N PHE A 121 0.08 -0.85 -3.78
CA PHE A 121 -1.33 -0.73 -4.12
C PHE A 121 -1.95 0.37 -3.26
N MET A 122 -2.59 1.35 -3.88
CA MET A 122 -3.31 2.40 -3.17
C MET A 122 -4.77 2.51 -3.63
N ASP A 123 -5.70 2.22 -2.73
CA ASP A 123 -7.14 2.39 -2.97
C ASP A 123 -7.53 3.88 -2.81
N LEU A 124 -7.76 4.56 -3.94
CA LEU A 124 -8.20 5.95 -4.03
C LEU A 124 -9.69 6.08 -4.40
N ARG A 125 -10.46 4.99 -4.39
CA ARG A 125 -11.88 5.05 -4.74
C ARG A 125 -12.62 6.07 -3.87
N ARG A 126 -13.53 6.84 -4.47
CA ARG A 126 -14.24 7.99 -3.84
C ARG A 126 -13.34 9.10 -3.29
N PHE A 127 -12.07 9.17 -3.68
CA PHE A 127 -11.24 10.33 -3.37
C PHE A 127 -11.88 11.58 -3.98
N SER A 128 -12.11 12.59 -3.15
CA SER A 128 -12.85 13.80 -3.52
C SER A 128 -12.61 14.91 -2.50
N LYS A 129 -13.11 16.12 -2.76
CA LYS A 129 -12.95 17.26 -1.84
C LYS A 129 -13.51 17.00 -0.44
N THR A 130 -14.52 16.14 -0.31
CA THR A 130 -15.14 15.78 0.97
C THR A 130 -14.43 14.61 1.66
N ASN A 131 -13.50 13.94 0.98
CA ASN A 131 -12.73 12.81 1.49
C ASN A 131 -11.26 12.93 1.05
N GLN A 132 -10.60 13.99 1.52
CA GLN A 132 -9.19 14.29 1.20
C GLN A 132 -8.19 13.60 2.13
N GLY A 133 -8.66 12.65 2.96
CA GLY A 133 -7.83 11.98 3.96
C GLY A 133 -6.57 11.32 3.41
N CYS A 134 -6.54 10.99 2.10
CA CYS A 134 -5.38 10.41 1.43
C CYS A 134 -4.50 11.37 0.61
N ALA A 135 -4.75 12.68 0.64
CA ALA A 135 -3.94 13.63 -0.13
C ALA A 135 -2.47 13.63 0.33
N HIS A 136 -2.23 13.52 1.64
CA HIS A 136 -0.89 13.45 2.20
C HIS A 136 -0.16 12.17 1.80
N GLU A 137 -0.89 11.07 1.68
CA GLU A 137 -0.42 9.75 1.26
C GLU A 137 -0.06 9.75 -0.22
N ILE A 138 -0.89 10.35 -1.08
CA ILE A 138 -0.58 10.55 -2.51
C ILE A 138 0.74 11.31 -2.66
N ILE A 139 0.86 12.45 -1.97
CA ILE A 139 2.08 13.28 -2.02
C ILE A 139 3.30 12.47 -1.54
N ALA A 140 3.18 11.76 -0.41
CA ALA A 140 4.28 10.96 0.13
C ALA A 140 4.70 9.83 -0.83
N LEU A 141 3.75 9.17 -1.49
CA LEU A 141 4.07 8.14 -2.49
C LEU A 141 4.81 8.73 -3.70
N ILE A 142 4.35 9.87 -4.23
CA ILE A 142 5.03 10.56 -5.34
C ILE A 142 6.45 11.01 -4.93
N HIS A 143 6.66 11.34 -3.66
CA HIS A 143 7.97 11.76 -3.17
C HIS A 143 8.92 10.59 -2.96
N GLU A 144 8.44 9.47 -2.45
CA GLU A 144 9.29 8.40 -1.91
C GLU A 144 9.34 7.13 -2.77
N VAL A 145 8.41 6.96 -3.72
CA VAL A 145 8.26 5.72 -4.50
C VAL A 145 8.38 6.01 -5.99
N ASP A 146 9.16 5.19 -6.69
CA ASP A 146 9.17 5.23 -8.16
C ASP A 146 7.74 4.98 -8.68
N LEU A 147 7.23 5.91 -9.49
CA LEU A 147 5.86 5.85 -10.02
C LEU A 147 5.55 4.54 -10.74
N SER A 148 6.55 3.90 -11.36
CA SER A 148 6.38 2.60 -12.02
C SER A 148 5.99 1.46 -11.06
N LYS A 149 6.23 1.62 -9.75
CA LYS A 149 5.90 0.63 -8.72
C LYS A 149 4.51 0.84 -8.10
N ILE A 150 3.79 1.88 -8.48
CA ILE A 150 2.55 2.27 -7.82
C ILE A 150 1.34 1.94 -8.70
N CYS A 151 0.41 1.19 -8.13
CA CYS A 151 -0.93 0.98 -8.67
C CYS A 151 -1.92 1.83 -7.86
N PHE A 152 -2.28 2.99 -8.37
CA PHE A 152 -3.42 3.75 -7.86
C PHE A 152 -4.72 3.14 -8.39
N VAL A 153 -5.68 2.84 -7.52
CA VAL A 153 -6.99 2.31 -7.91
C VAL A 153 -8.06 3.37 -7.70
N VAL A 154 -8.80 3.70 -8.75
CA VAL A 154 -9.87 4.71 -8.75
C VAL A 154 -11.19 4.08 -9.17
N ASP A 155 -12.30 4.76 -8.92
CA ASP A 155 -13.63 4.38 -9.40
C ASP A 155 -14.33 5.55 -10.09
N GLN A 156 -15.51 5.31 -10.65
CA GLN A 156 -16.35 6.34 -11.26
C GLN A 156 -16.74 7.50 -10.31
N ARG A 157 -16.59 7.33 -9.00
CA ARG A 157 -16.91 8.34 -7.97
C ARG A 157 -15.66 9.14 -7.54
N THR A 158 -14.50 8.81 -8.09
CA THR A 158 -13.25 9.49 -7.78
C THR A 158 -13.15 10.79 -8.57
N ASP A 159 -12.86 11.90 -7.87
CA ASP A 159 -12.57 13.19 -8.48
C ASP A 159 -11.15 13.15 -9.09
N LEU A 160 -11.07 12.69 -10.33
CA LEU A 160 -9.80 12.56 -11.06
C LEU A 160 -9.11 13.91 -11.25
N LYS A 161 -9.86 15.00 -11.42
CA LYS A 161 -9.28 16.34 -11.55
C LYS A 161 -8.58 16.75 -10.26
N LEU A 162 -9.19 16.49 -9.10
CA LEU A 162 -8.56 16.72 -7.82
C LEU A 162 -7.31 15.86 -7.65
N PHE A 163 -7.37 14.57 -7.99
CA PHE A 163 -6.23 13.66 -7.92
C PHE A 163 -5.06 14.17 -8.78
N GLU A 164 -5.32 14.50 -10.04
CA GLU A 164 -4.32 15.05 -10.96
C GLU A 164 -3.73 16.36 -10.46
N ASN A 165 -4.53 17.23 -9.84
CA ASN A 165 -4.04 18.49 -9.26
C ASN A 165 -3.10 18.23 -8.07
N VAL A 166 -3.49 17.37 -7.13
CA VAL A 166 -2.66 16.98 -5.97
C VAL A 166 -1.35 16.36 -6.46
N ALA A 167 -1.43 15.47 -7.44
CA ALA A 167 -0.28 14.80 -8.00
C ALA A 167 0.68 15.77 -8.72
N ARG A 168 0.11 16.71 -9.50
CA ARG A 168 0.89 17.75 -10.19
C ARG A 168 1.55 18.72 -9.22
N GLU A 169 0.87 19.09 -8.13
CA GLU A 169 1.44 19.94 -7.10
C GLU A 169 2.59 19.24 -6.37
N ALA A 170 2.41 17.97 -6.03
CA ALA A 170 3.46 17.14 -5.42
C ALA A 170 4.72 17.08 -6.30
N TRP A 171 4.54 17.00 -7.62
CA TRP A 171 5.61 16.92 -8.59
C TRP A 171 6.29 18.27 -8.87
N SER A 172 5.52 19.30 -9.25
CA SER A 172 6.08 20.55 -9.75
C SER A 172 6.64 21.44 -8.67
N ASN A 173 6.01 21.47 -7.49
CA ASN A 173 6.34 22.46 -6.46
C ASN A 173 7.15 21.87 -5.31
N ASN A 174 7.00 20.57 -5.05
CA ASN A 174 7.40 19.98 -3.77
C ASN A 174 8.23 18.69 -3.89
N LEU A 175 8.69 18.30 -5.09
CA LEU A 175 9.42 17.04 -5.26
C LEU A 175 10.80 17.11 -4.58
N PRO A 176 11.09 16.26 -3.57
CA PRO A 176 12.38 16.28 -2.87
C PRO A 176 13.55 15.95 -3.81
N LEU A 177 14.76 16.40 -3.46
CA LEU A 177 15.98 16.11 -4.24
C LEU A 177 16.28 14.61 -4.32
N GLU A 178 16.00 13.89 -3.25
CA GLU A 178 16.23 12.43 -3.14
C GLU A 178 15.11 11.60 -3.76
N SER A 179 14.09 12.23 -4.36
CA SER A 179 12.97 11.49 -4.93
C SER A 179 13.42 10.66 -6.14
N PRO A 180 13.07 9.35 -6.22
CA PRO A 180 13.40 8.52 -7.37
C PRO A 180 12.80 9.07 -8.68
N ASN A 181 11.72 9.83 -8.56
CA ASN A 181 10.98 10.39 -9.69
C ASN A 181 11.65 11.61 -10.33
N ARG A 182 12.68 12.20 -9.71
CA ARG A 182 13.45 13.29 -10.34
C ARG A 182 14.25 12.84 -11.55
N LEU A 183 14.71 11.60 -11.55
CA LEU A 183 15.48 11.00 -12.64
C LEU A 183 14.55 10.44 -13.73
N ASN A 184 13.36 9.96 -13.35
CA ASN A 184 12.37 9.35 -14.23
C ASN A 184 11.26 10.35 -14.65
N LYS A 185 11.65 11.49 -15.23
CA LYS A 185 10.73 12.61 -15.52
C LYS A 185 9.57 12.30 -16.47
N ASN A 186 9.66 11.20 -17.22
CA ASN A 186 8.70 10.85 -18.26
C ASN A 186 7.77 9.71 -17.86
N THR A 187 7.86 9.17 -16.64
CA THR A 187 6.94 8.12 -16.18
C THR A 187 5.60 8.78 -15.83
N PRO A 188 4.52 8.52 -16.59
CA PRO A 188 3.22 9.09 -16.27
C PRO A 188 2.70 8.45 -14.97
N ILE A 189 1.95 9.23 -14.20
CA ILE A 189 1.17 8.67 -13.09
C ILE A 189 0.02 7.88 -13.69
N SER A 190 0.05 6.56 -13.52
CA SER A 190 -1.01 5.66 -13.97
C SER A 190 -1.97 5.31 -12.85
N TYR A 191 -3.23 5.11 -13.19
CA TYR A 191 -4.24 4.56 -12.30
C TYR A 191 -5.06 3.49 -13.01
N PHE A 192 -5.58 2.54 -12.25
CA PHE A 192 -6.49 1.52 -12.71
C PHE A 192 -7.92 1.84 -12.26
N ARG A 193 -8.87 1.86 -13.19
CA ARG A 193 -10.29 2.06 -12.88
C ARG A 193 -10.93 0.74 -12.47
N TYR A 194 -11.44 0.67 -11.25
CA TYR A 194 -12.14 -0.47 -10.67
C TYR A 194 -13.54 -0.04 -10.23
N ASP A 195 -14.56 -0.45 -10.99
CA ASP A 195 -15.96 -0.15 -10.70
C ASP A 195 -16.71 -1.36 -10.09
N GLY A 196 -16.06 -2.53 -10.01
CA GLY A 196 -16.60 -3.68 -9.31
C GLY A 196 -15.83 -4.97 -9.54
N ALA A 197 -16.35 -6.08 -8.99
CA ALA A 197 -15.67 -7.38 -9.01
C ALA A 197 -15.35 -7.90 -10.42
N LYS A 198 -16.11 -7.48 -11.44
CA LYS A 198 -15.84 -7.79 -12.86
C LYS A 198 -14.48 -7.28 -13.35
N ASP A 199 -13.91 -6.27 -12.70
CA ASP A 199 -12.64 -5.66 -13.09
C ASP A 199 -11.43 -6.31 -12.36
N SER A 200 -11.68 -7.29 -11.48
CA SER A 200 -10.65 -7.88 -10.61
C SER A 200 -9.52 -8.53 -11.41
N ASP A 201 -9.84 -9.37 -12.40
CA ASP A 201 -8.82 -10.09 -13.17
C ASP A 201 -7.89 -9.13 -13.91
N ALA A 202 -8.44 -8.05 -14.48
CA ALA A 202 -7.67 -7.02 -15.14
C ALA A 202 -6.78 -6.24 -14.16
N LEU A 203 -7.28 -5.93 -12.96
CA LEU A 203 -6.50 -5.28 -11.89
C LEU A 203 -5.35 -6.17 -11.42
N TRP A 204 -5.60 -7.47 -11.28
CA TRP A 204 -4.58 -8.45 -10.91
C TRP A 204 -3.46 -8.54 -11.92
N HIS A 205 -3.78 -8.64 -13.21
CA HIS A 205 -2.78 -8.62 -14.27
C HIS A 205 -1.98 -7.30 -14.29
N HIS A 206 -2.63 -6.18 -14.02
CA HIS A 206 -1.94 -4.89 -13.92
C HIS A 206 -0.92 -4.87 -12.76
N LEU A 207 -1.31 -5.36 -11.58
CA LEU A 207 -0.41 -5.48 -10.42
C LEU A 207 0.77 -6.42 -10.67
N GLU A 208 0.52 -7.55 -11.33
CA GLU A 208 1.58 -8.48 -11.69
C GLU A 208 2.61 -7.83 -12.63
N ASN A 209 2.15 -7.10 -13.64
CA ASN A 209 3.05 -6.41 -14.58
C ASN A 209 3.96 -5.40 -13.86
N ILE A 210 3.38 -4.57 -12.98
CA ILE A 210 4.15 -3.64 -12.14
C ILE A 210 5.21 -4.40 -11.31
N SER A 211 4.82 -5.52 -10.69
CA SER A 211 5.74 -6.30 -9.85
C SER A 211 6.89 -6.96 -10.63
N ARG A 212 6.72 -7.19 -11.94
CA ARG A 212 7.75 -7.77 -12.83
C ARG A 212 8.76 -6.72 -13.27
N ASP A 213 8.29 -5.53 -13.64
CA ASP A 213 9.13 -4.44 -14.11
C ASP A 213 10.10 -3.93 -13.03
N THR A 214 9.68 -3.97 -11.76
CA THR A 214 10.54 -3.66 -10.60
C THR A 214 11.79 -4.54 -10.53
N THR A 215 11.70 -5.83 -10.90
CA THR A 215 12.84 -6.75 -10.84
C THR A 215 13.94 -6.43 -11.87
N ALA A 216 13.59 -5.82 -13.00
CA ALA A 216 14.58 -5.38 -13.99
C ALA A 216 15.37 -4.16 -13.49
N SER A 217 14.74 -3.25 -12.75
CA SER A 217 15.38 -2.02 -12.29
C SER A 217 16.33 -2.20 -11.10
N ASN A 218 16.15 -3.24 -10.28
CA ASN A 218 17.02 -3.51 -9.11
C ASN A 218 18.29 -4.31 -9.45
N SER A 219 18.58 -4.54 -10.74
CA SER A 219 19.74 -5.32 -11.22
C SER A 219 20.87 -4.45 -11.81
N ARG A 220 20.88 -3.14 -11.52
CA ARG A 220 21.90 -2.19 -11.96
C ARG A 220 22.57 -1.49 -10.78
#